data_AF-A0A533V790-F1
#
_entry.id   AF-A0A533V790-F1
#
_cell.length_a   1.000
_cell.length_b   1.000
_cell.length_c   1.000
_cell.angle_alpha   90.00
_cell.angle_beta   90.00
_cell.angle_gamma   90.00
#
_symmetry.space_group_name_H-M   'P 1'
#
loop_
_entity.id
_entity.type
_entity.pdbx_description
1 polymer ?
#
loop_
_entity_poly.entity_id
_entity_poly.type
_entity_poly.pdbx_seq_one_letter_code
_entity_poly.pdbx_strand_id
1 'polypeptide(L)'
;MVVVEGKKDENALKRLGFSGRVCQFHSFKGLAKFIDSMPRYRNLIILLDSDRKGRYLTRRIISQLQHRMAIDLTFKRKLIAITKGKVRNVEDLSSYADEV
;
A
#
# COMPACT_ATOMS: atom_id res chain seq x y z
N MET A 1 -3.59 8.63 -2.26
CA MET A 1 -2.29 8.04 -2.69
C MET A 1 -2.20 6.63 -2.14
N VAL A 2 -1.31 5.81 -2.66
CA VAL A 2 -1.10 4.44 -2.19
C VAL A 2 0.31 4.31 -1.63
N VAL A 3 0.48 3.69 -0.47
CA VAL A 3 1.78 3.19 -0.01
C VAL A 3 1.87 1.69 -0.24
N VAL A 4 2.99 1.27 -0.82
CA VAL A 4 3.35 -0.13 -1.07
C VAL A 4 4.71 -0.45 -0.46
N GLU A 5 5.12 -1.72 -0.41
CA GLU A 5 6.39 -2.10 0.20
C GLU A 5 7.56 -1.64 -0.68
N GLY A 6 7.51 -1.91 -2.00
CA GLY A 6 8.59 -1.57 -2.92
C GLY A 6 8.21 -1.37 -4.38
N LYS A 7 9.24 -1.29 -5.23
CA LYS A 7 9.11 -0.99 -6.68
C LYS A 7 8.29 -2.03 -7.44
N LYS A 8 8.38 -3.30 -7.05
CA LYS A 8 7.63 -4.39 -7.69
C LYS A 8 6.12 -4.21 -7.54
N ASP A 9 5.67 -3.88 -6.33
CA ASP A 9 4.27 -3.55 -6.06
C ASP A 9 3.78 -2.36 -6.87
N GLU A 10 4.58 -1.29 -6.94
CA GLU A 10 4.25 -0.13 -7.75
C GLU A 10 4.08 -0.51 -9.22
N ASN A 11 4.98 -1.31 -9.77
CA ASN A 11 4.89 -1.79 -11.14
C ASN A 11 3.65 -2.66 -11.36
N ALA A 12 3.30 -3.53 -10.40
CA ALA A 12 2.09 -4.34 -10.47
C ALA A 12 0.84 -3.44 -10.53
N LEU A 13 0.73 -2.43 -9.65
CA LEU A 13 -0.37 -1.47 -9.68
C LEU A 13 -0.43 -0.71 -11.01
N LYS A 14 0.71 -0.25 -11.52
CA LYS A 14 0.78 0.48 -12.79
C LYS A 14 0.34 -0.39 -13.98
N ARG A 15 0.72 -1.66 -14.00
CA ARG A 15 0.29 -2.63 -15.04
C ARG A 15 -1.22 -2.86 -15.02
N LEU A 16 -1.84 -2.80 -13.84
CA LEU A 16 -3.31 -2.84 -13.70
C LEU A 16 -4.01 -1.51 -14.07
N GLY A 17 -3.28 -0.52 -14.60
CA GLY A 17 -3.84 0.77 -15.00
C GLY A 17 -3.97 1.78 -13.86
N PHE A 18 -3.38 1.55 -12.68
CA PHE A 18 -3.38 2.56 -11.61
C PHE A 18 -2.49 3.76 -12.00
N SER A 19 -3.10 4.94 -12.15
CA SER A 19 -2.44 6.19 -12.54
C SER A 19 -2.19 7.16 -11.37
N GLY A 20 -2.59 6.79 -10.15
CA GLY A 20 -2.42 7.63 -8.97
C GLY A 20 -0.99 7.65 -8.42
N ARG A 21 -0.73 8.52 -7.44
CA ARG A 21 0.57 8.56 -6.75
C ARG A 21 0.78 7.32 -5.89
N VAL A 22 1.88 6.62 -6.14
CA VAL A 22 2.39 5.49 -5.34
C VAL A 22 3.63 5.93 -4.56
N CYS A 23 3.72 5.54 -3.29
CA CYS A 23 4.88 5.75 -2.43
C CYS A 23 5.44 4.37 -2.04
N GLN A 24 6.71 4.11 -2.36
CA GLN A 24 7.39 2.87 -1.97
C GLN A 24 7.99 3.04 -0.56
N PHE A 25 7.54 2.27 0.42
CA PHE A 25 8.03 2.39 1.79
C PHE A 25 9.53 2.11 1.91
N HIS A 26 10.06 1.12 1.18
CA HIS A 26 11.49 0.79 1.18
C HIS A 26 12.40 1.88 0.63
N SER A 27 11.88 2.83 -0.15
CA SER A 27 12.66 3.99 -0.60
C SER A 27 12.94 4.99 0.53
N PHE A 28 12.22 4.88 1.65
CA PHE A 28 12.45 5.68 2.84
C PHE A 28 13.43 4.97 3.78
N LYS A 29 14.34 5.72 4.39
CA LYS A 29 15.29 5.19 5.39
C LYS A 29 14.61 5.01 6.76
N GLY A 30 13.52 4.25 6.78
CA GLY A 30 12.74 3.91 7.97
C GLY A 30 11.43 4.69 8.15
N LEU A 31 10.66 4.26 9.15
CA LEU A 31 9.32 4.77 9.44
C LEU A 31 9.29 6.29 9.67
N ALA A 32 10.20 6.85 10.48
CA ALA A 32 10.19 8.27 10.81
C ALA A 32 10.24 9.16 9.55
N LYS A 33 11.20 8.91 8.65
CA LYS A 33 11.33 9.64 7.39
C LYS A 33 10.12 9.45 6.47
N PHE A 34 9.52 8.26 6.47
CA PHE A 34 8.27 8.05 5.76
C PHE A 34 7.16 8.95 6.30
N ILE A 35 6.92 8.93 7.63
CA ILE A 35 5.89 9.75 8.28
C ILE A 35 6.10 11.25 8.00
N ASP A 36 7.33 11.74 8.12
CA ASP A 36 7.67 13.15 7.90
C ASP A 36 7.47 13.59 6.44
N SER A 37 7.64 12.68 5.49
CA SER A 37 7.42 12.96 4.07
C SER A 37 5.95 12.97 3.64
N MET A 38 5.03 12.51 4.51
CA MET A 38 3.62 12.43 4.15
C MET A 38 2.96 13.82 4.20
N PRO A 39 2.22 14.22 3.15
CA PRO A 39 1.51 15.49 3.14
C PRO A 39 0.34 15.48 4.12
N ARG A 40 -0.02 16.64 4.66
CA ARG A 40 -1.23 16.80 5.48
C ARG A 40 -2.50 16.75 4.62
N TYR A 41 -3.62 16.30 5.20
CA TYR A 41 -4.97 16.36 4.60
C TYR A 41 -5.14 15.65 3.24
N ARG A 42 -4.53 14.48 3.05
CA ARG A 42 -4.78 13.60 1.90
C ARG A 42 -5.14 12.19 2.35
N ASN A 43 -5.90 11.46 1.54
CA ASN A 43 -6.22 10.06 1.82
C ASN A 43 -5.03 9.15 1.48
N LEU A 44 -4.66 8.28 2.43
CA LEU A 44 -3.61 7.27 2.27
C LEU A 44 -4.22 5.87 2.26
N ILE A 45 -4.09 5.17 1.15
CA ILE A 45 -4.40 3.74 1.06
C ILE A 45 -3.13 2.96 1.40
N ILE A 46 -3.22 1.99 2.31
CA ILE A 46 -2.07 1.15 2.70
C ILE A 46 -2.21 -0.23 2.08
N LEU A 47 -1.26 -0.58 1.20
CA LEU A 47 -1.15 -1.89 0.54
C LEU A 47 0.21 -2.53 0.83
N LEU A 48 0.64 -2.54 2.10
CA LEU A 48 1.80 -3.31 2.54
C LEU A 48 1.47 -4.80 2.61
N ASP A 49 2.48 -5.66 2.68
CA ASP A 49 2.30 -7.11 2.75
C ASP A 49 1.55 -7.56 4.01
N SER A 50 0.95 -8.75 3.93
CA SER A 50 0.16 -9.34 5.02
C SER A 50 1.01 -10.11 6.04
N ASP A 51 2.32 -10.09 5.90
CA ASP A 51 3.28 -10.77 6.77
C ASP A 51 3.40 -10.09 8.16
N ARG A 52 4.34 -10.55 8.99
CA ARG A 52 4.55 -9.97 10.32
C ARG A 52 5.02 -8.52 10.24
N LYS A 53 5.93 -8.20 9.31
CA LYS A 53 6.58 -6.90 9.18
C LYS A 53 5.62 -5.85 8.62
N GLY A 54 4.92 -6.15 7.53
CA GLY A 54 3.90 -5.31 6.91
C GLY A 54 2.74 -5.01 7.86
N ARG A 55 2.28 -6.00 8.66
CA ARG A 55 1.27 -5.76 9.72
C ARG A 55 1.77 -4.88 10.85
N TYR A 56 3.05 -4.98 11.21
CA TYR A 56 3.66 -4.08 12.20
C TYR A 56 3.73 -2.66 11.66
N LEU A 57 4.25 -2.47 10.44
CA LEU A 57 4.36 -1.17 9.79
C LEU A 57 2.99 -0.52 9.59
N THR A 58 1.99 -1.26 9.12
CA THR A 58 0.62 -0.76 8.96
C THR A 58 0.09 -0.17 10.26
N ARG A 59 0.22 -0.89 11.38
CA ARG A 59 -0.21 -0.41 12.70
C ARG A 59 0.51 0.86 13.14
N ARG A 60 1.82 0.93 12.90
CA ARG A 60 2.64 2.11 13.22
C ARG A 60 2.31 3.31 12.36
N ILE A 61 2.06 3.12 11.06
CA ILE A 61 1.65 4.19 10.15
C ILE A 61 0.30 4.75 10.60
N ILE A 62 -0.66 3.88 10.93
CA ILE A 62 -1.97 4.30 11.42
C ILE A 62 -1.83 5.14 12.68
N SER A 63 -1.13 4.65 13.70
CA SER A 63 -1.01 5.40 14.97
C SER A 63 -0.37 6.77 14.80
N GLN A 64 0.57 6.91 13.86
CA GLN A 64 1.31 8.15 13.63
C GLN A 64 0.64 9.12 12.64
N LEU A 65 -0.22 8.66 11.73
CA LEU A 65 -0.81 9.50 10.68
C LEU A 65 -2.32 9.67 10.76
N GLN A 66 -3.05 8.83 11.49
CA GLN A 66 -4.53 8.88 11.53
C GLN A 66 -5.08 10.24 12.00
N HIS A 67 -4.31 10.99 12.79
CA HIS A 67 -4.69 12.32 13.28
C HIS A 67 -4.39 13.45 12.27
N ARG A 68 -3.64 13.16 11.19
CA ARG A 68 -3.22 14.15 10.17
C ARG A 68 -3.84 13.88 8.80
N MET A 69 -4.33 12.66 8.58
CA MET A 69 -4.88 12.21 7.31
C MET A 69 -5.81 11.00 7.49
N ALA A 70 -6.77 10.88 6.57
CA ALA A 70 -7.61 9.69 6.49
C ALA A 70 -6.80 8.52 5.92
N ILE A 71 -6.94 7.36 6.57
CA ILE A 71 -6.24 6.13 6.20
C ILE A 71 -7.26 5.09 5.79
N ASP A 72 -7.08 4.50 4.62
CA ASP A 72 -7.98 3.54 4.03
C ASP A 72 -7.31 2.16 3.91
N LEU A 73 -7.92 1.16 4.55
CA LEU A 73 -7.55 -0.27 4.47
C LEU A 73 -8.57 -1.11 3.72
N THR A 74 -9.67 -0.50 3.24
CA THR A 74 -10.78 -1.20 2.61
C THR A 74 -10.36 -1.93 1.34
N PHE A 75 -9.46 -1.36 0.54
CA PHE A 75 -8.92 -2.00 -0.66
C PHE A 75 -8.27 -3.36 -0.34
N LYS A 76 -7.40 -3.41 0.66
CA LYS A 76 -6.75 -4.66 1.07
C LYS A 76 -7.78 -5.70 1.52
N ARG A 77 -8.79 -5.29 2.30
CA ARG A 77 -9.88 -6.18 2.75
C ARG A 77 -10.72 -6.70 1.58
N LYS A 78 -11.09 -5.83 0.64
CA LYS A 78 -11.87 -6.17 -0.56
C LYS A 78 -11.09 -7.12 -1.47
N LEU A 79 -9.80 -6.88 -1.69
CA LEU A 79 -8.94 -7.77 -2.49
C LEU A 79 -8.92 -9.17 -1.90
N ILE A 80 -8.67 -9.31 -0.60
CA ILE A 80 -8.68 -10.62 0.07
C ILE A 80 -10.05 -11.29 -0.05
N ALA A 81 -11.13 -10.55 0.18
CA ALA A 81 -12.49 -11.08 0.14
C ALA A 81 -12.89 -11.56 -1.28
N ILE A 82 -12.70 -10.74 -2.30
CA ILE A 82 -13.09 -11.02 -3.69
C ILE A 82 -12.24 -12.14 -4.27
N THR A 83 -10.95 -12.18 -3.96
CA THR A 83 -10.03 -13.22 -4.47
C THR A 83 -10.06 -14.51 -3.64
N LYS A 84 -10.92 -14.59 -2.62
CA LYS A 84 -10.97 -15.71 -1.65
C LYS A 84 -9.58 -16.02 -1.06
N GLY A 85 -8.81 -14.96 -0.79
CA GLY A 85 -7.47 -15.03 -0.21
C GLY A 85 -6.37 -15.52 -1.15
N LYS A 86 -6.62 -15.64 -2.46
CA LYS A 86 -5.59 -15.93 -3.48
C LYS A 86 -4.61 -14.78 -3.67
N VAL A 87 -5.08 -13.53 -3.52
CA VAL A 87 -4.25 -12.34 -3.57
C VAL A 87 -4.07 -11.83 -2.14
N ARG A 88 -2.84 -11.86 -1.66
CA ARG A 88 -2.51 -11.40 -0.29
C ARG A 88 -1.52 -10.24 -0.29
N ASN A 89 -0.74 -10.14 -1.36
CA ASN A 89 0.26 -9.12 -1.60
C ASN A 89 -0.04 -8.41 -2.93
N VAL A 90 0.51 -7.21 -3.12
CA VAL A 90 0.27 -6.42 -4.33
C VAL A 90 0.93 -7.07 -5.55
N GLU A 91 2.09 -7.72 -5.38
CA GLU A 91 2.77 -8.44 -6.45
C GLU A 91 1.88 -9.53 -7.09
N ASP A 92 1.04 -10.21 -6.32
CA ASP A 92 0.12 -11.25 -6.80
C ASP A 92 -0.86 -10.71 -7.85
N LEU A 93 -1.18 -9.41 -7.78
CA LEU A 93 -2.10 -8.76 -8.71
C LEU A 93 -1.54 -8.69 -10.13
N SER A 94 -0.22 -8.77 -10.31
CA SER A 94 0.40 -8.72 -11.64
C SER A 94 -0.05 -9.86 -12.56
N SER A 95 -0.50 -10.99 -11.99
CA SER A 95 -1.07 -12.11 -12.74
C SER A 95 -2.47 -11.84 -13.34
N TYR A 96 -3.11 -10.74 -12.92
CA TYR A 96 -4.42 -10.30 -13.40
C TYR A 96 -4.32 -9.03 -14.24
N ALA A 97 -3.12 -8.57 -14.56
CA ALA A 97 -2.96 -7.51 -15.55
C ALA A 97 -3.22 -8.11 -16.94
N ASP A 98 -4.10 -7.47 -17.71
CA ASP A 98 -4.31 -7.84 -19.09
C ASP A 98 -2.97 -7.77 -19.84
N GLU A 99 -2.66 -8.80 -20.64
CA GLU A 99 -1.58 -8.72 -21.61
C GLU A 99 -1.99 -7.69 -22.66
N VAL A 100 -1.41 -6.49 -22.57
CA VAL A 100 -1.49 -5.48 -23.64
C VAL A 100 -0.45 -5.79 -24.70
#